data_AF-A0A968MYL2-F1
#
_entry.id   AF-A0A968MYL2-F1
#
_cell.length_a   1.000
_cell.length_b   1.000
_cell.length_c   1.000
_cell.angle_alpha   90.00
_cell.angle_beta   90.00
_cell.angle_gamma   90.00
#
_symmetry.space_group_name_H-M   'P 1'
#
loop_
_entity.id
_entity.type
_entity.pdbx_description
1 polymer ?
#
loop_
_entity_poly.entity_id
_entity_poly.type
_entity_poly.pdbx_seq_one_letter_code
_entity_poly.pdbx_strand_id
1 'polypeptide(L)'
;MGNQMGMGSRLCSKNGKYYFYYPTDANNIGVAISDRPYGPFKDPINKPVITKQSQGVVSPRDFIDPCVFIDDDSRAYLFMGQKAVNAVELNEDMVSYKPGVKIIQGINYFFEASWVHKYKDKYYFHIPGWIV
;
A
#
# COMPACT_ATOMS: atom_id res chain seq x y z
N MET A 1 -13.65 7.09 -18.76
CA MET A 1 -13.26 7.16 -17.34
C MET A 1 -14.27 6.33 -16.57
N GLY A 2 -13.91 5.09 -16.23
CA GLY A 2 -14.78 4.19 -15.47
C GLY A 2 -14.58 4.42 -13.98
N ASN A 3 -15.66 4.39 -13.20
CA ASN A 3 -15.59 4.41 -11.75
C ASN A 3 -14.94 3.09 -11.29
N GLN A 4 -13.68 3.14 -10.86
CA GLN A 4 -13.01 2.01 -10.22
C GLN A 4 -13.25 2.11 -8.72
N MET A 5 -14.01 1.16 -8.16
CA MET A 5 -14.14 1.00 -6.72
C MET A 5 -12.85 0.35 -6.20
N GLY A 6 -12.08 1.08 -5.39
CA GLY A 6 -10.93 0.51 -4.70
C GLY A 6 -11.37 -0.13 -3.39
N MET A 7 -11.29 -1.47 -3.29
CA MET A 7 -11.28 -2.15 -1.99
C MET A 7 -9.97 -1.78 -1.25
N GLY A 8 -10.05 -1.41 0.03
CA GLY A 8 -8.89 -1.12 0.87
C GLY A 8 -7.96 0.01 0.40
N SER A 9 -8.45 1.25 0.30
CA SER A 9 -7.58 2.40 -0.01
C SER A 9 -6.97 3.05 1.24
N ARG A 10 -5.84 3.76 1.08
CA ARG A 10 -5.15 4.44 2.18
C ARG A 10 -4.63 5.81 1.78
N LEU A 11 -4.90 6.79 2.64
CA LEU A 11 -4.39 8.16 2.56
C LEU A 11 -3.24 8.36 3.56
N CYS A 12 -2.18 9.03 3.15
CA CYS A 12 -1.16 9.58 4.05
C CYS A 12 -0.74 10.99 3.61
N SER A 13 -0.06 11.70 4.50
CA SER A 13 0.54 13.00 4.20
C SER A 13 2.06 12.94 4.40
N LYS A 14 2.82 13.47 3.44
CA LYS A 14 4.28 13.67 3.54
C LYS A 14 4.66 14.90 2.72
N ASN A 15 5.66 15.66 3.15
CA ASN A 15 6.21 16.80 2.39
C ASN A 15 5.14 17.82 1.91
N GLY A 16 4.14 18.11 2.75
CA GLY A 16 3.07 19.06 2.46
C GLY A 16 2.04 18.58 1.42
N LYS A 17 2.08 17.31 1.02
CA LYS A 17 1.15 16.69 0.06
C LYS A 17 0.43 15.50 0.66
N TYR A 18 -0.67 15.14 0.03
CA TYR A 18 -1.52 14.00 0.37
C TYR A 18 -1.43 12.95 -0.73
N TYR A 19 -1.15 11.71 -0.34
CA TYR A 19 -0.96 10.57 -1.23
C TYR A 19 -2.05 9.54 -0.94
N PHE A 20 -2.88 9.28 -1.94
CA PHE A 20 -3.96 8.32 -1.88
C PHE A 20 -3.56 7.09 -2.68
N TYR A 21 -3.23 5.99 -1.99
CA TYR A 21 -2.95 4.70 -2.61
C TYR A 21 -4.24 3.89 -2.73
N TYR A 22 -4.44 3.28 -3.88
CA TYR A 22 -5.65 2.52 -4.19
C TYR A 22 -5.34 1.41 -5.18
N PRO A 23 -6.07 0.28 -5.16
CA PRO A 23 -6.01 -0.65 -6.27
C PRO A 23 -6.71 -0.04 -7.48
N THR A 24 -6.04 -0.02 -8.62
CA THR A 24 -6.68 0.37 -9.90
C THR A 24 -7.54 -0.78 -10.43
N ASP A 25 -7.13 -2.01 -10.12
CA ASP A 25 -7.85 -3.25 -10.40
C ASP A 25 -7.29 -4.35 -9.47
N ALA A 26 -7.64 -5.62 -9.70
CA ALA A 26 -7.19 -6.75 -8.90
C ALA A 26 -5.69 -7.12 -9.05
N ASN A 27 -4.90 -6.37 -9.83
CA ASN A 27 -3.49 -6.67 -10.13
C ASN A 27 -2.55 -5.50 -9.88
N ASN A 28 -3.05 -4.30 -9.58
CA ASN A 28 -2.29 -3.07 -9.71
C ASN A 28 -2.58 -2.08 -8.58
N ILE A 29 -1.53 -1.51 -7.99
CA ILE A 29 -1.64 -0.44 -7.00
C ILE A 29 -1.23 0.88 -7.62
N GLY A 30 -2.15 1.85 -7.64
CA GLY A 30 -1.93 3.22 -8.06
C GLY A 30 -1.71 4.18 -6.88
N VAL A 31 -1.32 5.41 -7.21
CA VAL A 31 -1.25 6.52 -6.27
C VAL A 31 -1.77 7.79 -6.94
N ALA A 32 -2.57 8.56 -6.23
CA ALA A 32 -2.97 9.90 -6.64
C ALA A 32 -2.56 10.92 -5.58
N ILE A 33 -2.17 12.12 -6.03
CA ILE A 33 -1.65 13.18 -5.17
C ILE A 33 -2.63 14.35 -5.12
N SER A 34 -2.73 14.98 -3.96
CA SER A 34 -3.39 16.27 -3.79
C SER A 34 -2.60 17.18 -2.86
N ASP A 35 -2.78 18.50 -3.01
CA ASP A 35 -2.33 19.49 -2.05
C ASP A 35 -3.30 19.64 -0.85
N ARG A 36 -4.46 18.94 -0.89
CA ARG A 36 -5.49 18.99 0.16
C ARG A 36 -5.94 17.57 0.53
N PRO A 37 -6.33 17.32 1.79
CA PRO A 37 -6.72 15.97 2.22
C PRO A 37 -7.99 15.45 1.54
N TYR A 38 -8.81 16.36 1.00
CA TYR A 38 -10.08 16.06 0.33
C TYR A 38 -10.02 16.22 -1.19
N GLY A 39 -8.82 16.40 -1.76
CA GLY A 39 -8.67 16.55 -3.21
C GLY A 39 -8.79 17.99 -3.74
N PRO A 40 -8.79 18.17 -5.07
CA PRO A 40 -8.82 17.11 -6.09
C PRO A 40 -7.52 16.30 -6.12
N PHE A 41 -7.66 14.99 -6.36
CA PHE A 41 -6.54 14.06 -6.53
C PHE A 41 -6.21 13.90 -8.02
N LYS A 42 -4.92 13.77 -8.33
CA LYS A 42 -4.42 13.55 -9.69
C LYS A 42 -3.39 12.43 -9.72
N ASP A 43 -3.45 11.57 -10.73
CA ASP A 43 -2.39 10.59 -10.99
C ASP A 43 -1.13 11.33 -11.48
N PRO A 44 -0.01 11.27 -10.74
CA PRO A 44 1.21 11.98 -11.11
C PRO A 44 2.07 11.23 -12.14
N ILE A 45 1.87 9.93 -12.34
CA ILE A 45 2.80 9.06 -13.08
C ILE A 45 2.16 8.29 -14.23
N ASN A 46 0.83 8.31 -14.37
CA ASN A 46 0.05 7.64 -15.43
C ASN A 46 0.34 6.14 -15.57
N LYS A 47 0.67 5.48 -14.45
CA LYS A 47 0.94 4.04 -14.37
C LYS A 47 0.81 3.56 -12.92
N PRO A 48 0.60 2.25 -12.68
CA PRO A 48 0.68 1.71 -11.33
C PRO A 48 2.05 1.95 -10.69
N VAL A 49 2.07 2.20 -9.38
CA VAL A 49 3.29 2.24 -8.57
C VAL A 49 3.93 0.85 -8.55
N ILE A 50 3.13 -0.18 -8.30
CA ILE A 50 3.56 -1.59 -8.25
C ILE A 50 2.46 -2.49 -8.80
N THR A 51 2.85 -3.58 -9.44
CA THR A 51 1.94 -4.54 -10.10
C THR A 51 2.19 -5.96 -9.61
N LYS A 52 1.22 -6.84 -9.83
CA LYS A 52 1.33 -8.28 -9.59
C LYS A 52 2.51 -8.94 -10.32
N GLN A 53 2.94 -8.37 -11.44
CA GLN A 53 4.07 -8.84 -12.26
C GLN A 53 5.41 -8.21 -11.88
N SER A 54 5.43 -7.29 -10.91
CA SER A 54 6.68 -6.68 -10.45
C SER A 54 7.61 -7.73 -9.84
N GLN A 55 8.91 -7.59 -10.09
CA GLN A 55 9.90 -8.59 -9.68
C GLN A 55 9.87 -8.81 -8.15
N GLY A 56 9.75 -10.08 -7.75
CA GLY A 56 9.72 -10.49 -6.34
C GLY A 56 8.34 -10.42 -5.68
N VAL A 57 7.30 -9.96 -6.38
CA VAL A 57 5.93 -10.00 -5.87
C VAL A 57 5.43 -11.44 -5.78
N VAL A 58 4.81 -11.78 -4.65
CA VAL A 58 4.07 -13.03 -4.44
C VAL A 58 2.60 -12.67 -4.25
N SER A 59 1.76 -13.09 -5.21
CA SER A 59 0.34 -12.73 -5.22
C SER A 59 -0.50 -13.95 -5.62
N PRO A 60 -0.79 -14.84 -4.66
CA PRO A 60 -1.61 -16.03 -4.91
C PRO A 60 -3.09 -15.68 -5.17
N ARG A 61 -3.53 -14.45 -4.88
CA ARG A 61 -4.87 -13.93 -5.13
C ARG A 61 -4.82 -12.47 -5.64
N ASP A 62 -5.74 -11.60 -5.25
CA ASP A 62 -5.81 -10.25 -5.77
C ASP A 62 -4.67 -9.39 -5.18
N PHE A 63 -4.17 -8.45 -5.97
CA PHE A 63 -3.11 -7.52 -5.59
C PHE A 63 -3.72 -6.15 -5.27
N ILE A 64 -4.35 -6.09 -4.09
CA ILE A 64 -5.21 -5.00 -3.62
C ILE A 64 -4.79 -4.57 -2.20
N ASP A 65 -5.61 -3.73 -1.57
CA ASP A 65 -5.50 -3.31 -0.17
C ASP A 65 -4.16 -2.68 0.24
N PRO A 66 -3.71 -1.61 -0.45
CA PRO A 66 -2.51 -0.89 -0.05
C PRO A 66 -2.65 -0.26 1.34
N CYS A 67 -1.65 -0.49 2.19
CA CYS A 67 -1.43 0.22 3.44
C CYS A 67 -0.08 0.92 3.40
N VAL A 68 -0.09 2.25 3.48
CA VAL A 68 1.13 3.05 3.64
C VAL A 68 1.37 3.35 5.12
N PHE A 69 2.63 3.23 5.54
CA PHE A 69 3.12 3.58 6.86
C PHE A 69 4.38 4.43 6.73
N ILE A 70 4.43 5.57 7.42
CA ILE A 70 5.59 6.45 7.48
C ILE A 70 6.10 6.37 8.93
N ASP A 71 7.36 5.96 9.10
CA ASP A 71 7.99 5.82 10.40
C ASP A 71 8.61 7.14 10.88
N ASP A 72 9.04 7.17 12.14
CA ASP A 72 9.60 8.37 12.78
C ASP A 72 10.93 8.81 12.15
N ASP A 73 11.63 7.90 11.47
CA ASP A 73 12.84 8.19 10.68
C ASP A 73 12.53 8.71 9.26
N SER A 74 11.27 9.05 9.00
CA SER A 74 10.73 9.51 7.72
C SER A 74 10.72 8.49 6.58
N ARG A 75 11.19 7.25 6.80
CA ARG A 75 11.06 6.20 5.79
C ARG A 75 9.61 5.79 5.64
N ALA A 76 9.23 5.51 4.41
CA ALA A 76 7.86 5.13 4.07
C ALA A 76 7.83 3.71 3.50
N TYR A 77 6.82 2.96 3.89
CA TYR A 77 6.63 1.57 3.49
C TYR A 77 5.22 1.40 2.96
N LEU A 78 5.08 0.63 1.89
CA LEU A 78 3.80 0.27 1.30
C LEU A 78 3.63 -1.25 1.40
N PHE A 79 2.53 -1.68 2.01
CA PHE A 79 2.13 -3.07 2.20
C PHE A 79 0.90 -3.36 1.36
N MET A 80 0.83 -4.53 0.71
CA MET A 80 -0.33 -4.89 -0.13
C MET A 80 -0.42 -6.38 -0.43
N GLY A 81 -1.60 -6.80 -0.88
CA GLY A 81 -1.86 -8.11 -1.43
C GLY A 81 -2.85 -8.94 -0.60
N GLN A 82 -3.36 -9.98 -1.25
CA GLN A 82 -4.28 -10.95 -0.66
C GLN A 82 -3.60 -12.33 -0.58
N LYS A 83 -3.76 -13.03 0.55
CA LYS A 83 -3.12 -14.30 0.92
C LYS A 83 -1.59 -14.29 1.01
N ALA A 84 -0.95 -13.19 0.63
CA ALA A 84 0.45 -12.86 0.94
C ALA A 84 0.57 -11.34 1.05
N VAL A 85 1.28 -10.86 2.08
CA VAL A 85 1.59 -9.43 2.20
C VAL A 85 2.96 -9.18 1.59
N ASN A 86 2.96 -8.38 0.54
CA ASN A 86 4.13 -7.81 -0.08
C ASN A 86 4.42 -6.46 0.58
N ALA A 87 5.69 -6.13 0.77
CA ALA A 87 6.13 -4.87 1.34
C ALA A 87 7.27 -4.29 0.48
N VAL A 88 7.20 -2.99 0.23
CA VAL A 88 8.26 -2.21 -0.40
C VAL A 88 8.57 -0.97 0.41
N GLU A 89 9.83 -0.56 0.41
CA GLU A 89 10.21 0.77 0.89
C GLU A 89 10.01 1.78 -0.24
N LEU A 90 9.22 2.81 0.01
CA LEU A 90 8.98 3.90 -0.93
C LEU A 90 10.20 4.83 -0.99
N ASN A 91 10.41 5.44 -2.16
CA ASN A 91 11.32 6.57 -2.27
C ASN A 91 10.70 7.84 -1.69
N GLU A 92 11.51 8.89 -1.49
CA GLU A 92 11.04 10.18 -0.96
C GLU A 92 9.97 10.86 -1.80
N ASP A 93 9.88 10.51 -3.10
CA ASP A 93 8.83 11.00 -4.01
C ASP A 93 7.44 10.40 -3.71
N MET A 94 7.36 9.34 -2.90
CA MET A 94 6.16 8.57 -2.55
C MET A 94 5.39 8.00 -3.76
N VAL A 95 5.98 8.01 -4.96
CA VAL A 95 5.37 7.50 -6.20
C VAL A 95 6.22 6.44 -6.88
N SER A 96 7.39 6.15 -6.32
CA SER A 96 8.26 5.05 -6.70
C SER A 96 8.77 4.31 -5.46
N TYR A 97 9.38 3.15 -5.64
CA TYR A 97 9.86 2.31 -4.55
C TYR A 97 11.27 1.76 -4.83
N LYS A 98 11.99 1.45 -3.75
CA LYS A 98 13.33 0.85 -3.81
C LYS A 98 13.25 -0.60 -4.27
N PRO A 99 14.21 -1.10 -5.07
CA PRO A 99 14.24 -2.51 -5.46
C PRO A 99 14.25 -3.46 -4.26
N GLY A 100 13.58 -4.61 -4.40
CA GLY A 100 13.60 -5.68 -3.40
C GLY A 100 12.31 -5.77 -2.59
N VAL A 101 11.26 -6.31 -3.22
CA VAL A 101 10.01 -6.69 -2.52
C VAL A 101 10.31 -7.66 -1.39
N LYS A 102 9.69 -7.43 -0.23
CA LYS A 102 9.75 -8.30 0.94
C LYS A 102 8.39 -8.95 1.16
N ILE A 103 8.39 -10.20 1.62
CA ILE A 103 7.17 -10.91 1.99
C ILE A 103 7.10 -11.01 3.51
N ILE A 104 6.02 -10.52 4.11
CA ILE A 104 5.82 -10.62 5.56
C ILE A 104 5.60 -12.09 5.93
N GLN A 105 6.38 -12.56 6.91
CA GLN A 105 6.34 -13.93 7.41
C GLN A 105 5.58 -14.02 8.73
N GLY A 106 5.24 -15.24 9.17
CA GLY A 106 4.63 -15.48 10.48
C GLY A 106 3.14 -15.13 10.58
N ILE A 107 2.49 -14.84 9.46
CA ILE A 107 1.07 -14.47 9.37
C ILE A 107 0.24 -15.59 8.72
N ASN A 108 0.24 -16.76 9.36
CA ASN A 108 -0.56 -17.91 8.92
C ASN A 108 -2.05 -17.49 8.89
N TYR A 109 -2.76 -17.79 7.81
CA TYR A 109 -4.18 -17.44 7.57
C TYR A 109 -4.48 -15.99 7.18
N PHE A 110 -3.48 -15.18 6.82
CA PHE A 110 -3.74 -13.87 6.23
C PHE A 110 -4.64 -13.98 4.99
N PHE A 111 -5.68 -13.15 4.92
CA PHE A 111 -6.50 -13.00 3.73
C PHE A 111 -6.24 -11.67 3.03
N GLU A 112 -6.57 -10.51 3.61
CA GLU A 112 -6.41 -9.19 2.97
C GLU A 112 -6.39 -8.05 4.00
N ALA A 113 -6.52 -6.79 3.58
CA ALA A 113 -6.70 -5.62 4.44
C ALA A 113 -5.66 -5.47 5.57
N SER A 114 -4.38 -5.64 5.21
CA SER A 114 -3.27 -5.34 6.11
C SER A 114 -3.32 -3.89 6.59
N TRP A 115 -3.07 -3.66 7.88
CA TRP A 115 -2.92 -2.31 8.42
C TRP A 115 -1.78 -2.24 9.43
N VAL A 116 -0.97 -1.18 9.35
CA VAL A 116 0.20 -0.97 10.22
C VAL A 116 0.05 0.33 10.98
N HIS A 117 0.34 0.28 12.28
CA HIS A 117 0.57 1.49 13.08
C HIS A 117 1.67 1.25 14.13
N LYS A 118 2.18 2.35 14.68
CA LYS A 118 3.17 2.34 15.75
C LYS A 118 2.55 2.92 17.03
N TYR A 119 2.82 2.31 18.18
CA TYR A 119 2.39 2.80 19.49
C TYR A 119 3.44 2.42 20.54
N LYS A 120 3.95 3.41 21.29
CA LYS A 120 4.99 3.23 22.33
C LYS A 120 6.17 2.37 21.84
N ASP A 121 6.82 2.81 20.76
CA ASP A 121 7.98 2.16 20.13
C ASP A 121 7.75 0.71 19.63
N LYS A 122 6.49 0.29 19.56
CA LYS A 122 6.10 -1.02 19.01
C LYS A 122 5.30 -0.84 17.74
N TYR A 123 5.59 -1.72 16.78
CA TYR A 123 4.84 -1.81 15.53
C TYR A 123 3.75 -2.87 15.69
N TYR A 124 2.55 -2.53 15.25
CA TYR A 124 1.40 -3.42 15.26
C TYR A 124 0.97 -3.65 13.82
N PHE A 125 1.05 -4.92 13.40
CA PHE A 125 0.61 -5.36 12.09
C PHE A 125 -0.73 -6.08 12.24
N HIS A 126 -1.79 -5.44 11.78
CA HIS A 126 -3.15 -5.94 11.85
C HIS A 126 -3.47 -6.73 10.61
N ILE A 127 -3.99 -7.93 10.83
CA ILE A 127 -4.57 -8.78 9.79
C ILE A 127 -6.00 -9.10 10.22
N PRO A 128 -7.02 -8.88 9.37
CA PRO A 128 -8.34 -9.40 9.64
C PRO A 128 -8.27 -10.93 9.58
N GLY A 129 -8.49 -11.55 10.73
CA GLY A 129 -8.72 -12.99 10.82
C GLY A 129 -10.19 -13.28 10.56
N TRP A 130 -10.47 -14.32 9.78
CA TRP A 130 -11.73 -15.02 9.92
C TRP A 130 -11.69 -15.76 11.25
N ILE A 131 -12.64 -15.50 12.14
CA ILE A 131 -12.88 -16.39 13.28
C ILE A 131 -13.30 -17.72 12.65
N VAL A 132 -12.40 -18.72 12.70
CA VAL A 132 -12.76 -20.12 12.45
C VAL A 132 -13.33 -20.72 13.73
#